data_AF-A0A7W1I8I2-F1
#
_entry.id   AF-A0A7W1I8I2-F1
#
_cell.length_a   1.000
_cell.length_b   1.000
_cell.length_c   1.000
_cell.angle_alpha   90.00
_cell.angle_beta   90.00
_cell.angle_gamma   90.00
#
_symmetry.space_group_name_H-M   'P 1'
#
loop_
_entity.id
_entity.type
_entity.pdbx_description
1 polymer ?
#
loop_
_entity_poly.entity_id
_entity_poly.type
_entity_poly.pdbx_seq_one_letter_code
_entity_poly.pdbx_strand_id
1 'polypeptide(L)'
;LDLGGLEEKDVKEATFLLWKGHCSVHQRFRPEHVEAFRAEHPAGIVIAHPECARETVMLADHVGSTDFIIKTVDAAPAGSTIAVATEIHLVQRLANETPGKTVVSLDPLICPCSTMFRIDAAHLCWVLENLVDGNVVNRITVDADVAEQAKVALERMLSIV
;
A
#
# COMPACT_ATOMS: atom_id res chain seq x y z
N LEU A 1 -17.77 12.11 -14.17
CA LEU A 1 -18.36 10.83 -14.61
C LEU A 1 -17.54 9.73 -13.94
N ASP A 2 -18.19 8.79 -13.26
CA ASP A 2 -17.55 7.86 -12.29
C ASP A 2 -16.41 6.99 -12.87
N LEU A 3 -16.29 6.90 -14.20
CA LEU A 3 -15.23 6.15 -14.91
C LEU A 3 -14.27 7.07 -15.70
N GLY A 4 -14.01 8.28 -15.22
CA GLY A 4 -13.10 9.22 -15.91
C GLY A 4 -13.59 9.66 -17.29
N GLY A 5 -14.91 9.63 -17.52
CA GLY A 5 -15.54 10.00 -18.79
C GLY A 5 -15.72 8.87 -19.82
N LEU A 6 -15.40 7.63 -19.45
CA LEU A 6 -15.60 6.44 -20.28
C LEU A 6 -16.92 5.71 -19.95
N GLU A 7 -17.45 4.95 -20.90
CA GLU A 7 -18.50 3.98 -20.63
C GLU A 7 -17.89 2.68 -20.06
N GLU A 8 -18.68 1.92 -19.29
CA GLU A 8 -18.23 0.65 -18.72
C GLU A 8 -17.73 -0.33 -19.80
N LYS A 9 -18.37 -0.30 -20.98
CA LYS A 9 -17.95 -1.07 -22.15
C LYS A 9 -16.53 -0.72 -22.57
N ASP A 10 -16.22 0.58 -22.70
CA ASP A 10 -14.90 1.05 -23.12
C ASP A 10 -13.80 0.60 -22.16
N VAL A 11 -14.08 0.64 -20.85
CA VAL A 11 -13.15 0.16 -19.81
C VAL A 11 -12.89 -1.33 -19.95
N LYS A 12 -13.94 -2.14 -20.20
CA LYS A 12 -13.83 -3.60 -20.32
C LYS A 12 -13.17 -4.06 -21.62
N GLU A 13 -13.31 -3.29 -22.70
CA GLU A 13 -12.71 -3.57 -24.00
C GLU A 13 -11.30 -2.98 -24.16
N ALA A 14 -10.85 -2.16 -23.20
CA ALA A 14 -9.53 -1.56 -23.21
C ALA A 14 -8.41 -2.62 -23.25
N THR A 15 -7.44 -2.42 -24.15
CA THR A 15 -6.27 -3.27 -24.24
C THR A 15 -5.17 -2.75 -23.31
N PHE A 16 -4.79 -3.56 -22.32
CA PHE A 16 -3.69 -3.25 -21.43
C PHE A 16 -2.37 -3.77 -22.01
N LEU A 17 -1.44 -2.86 -22.30
CA LEU A 17 -0.05 -3.21 -22.55
C LEU A 17 0.64 -3.32 -21.19
N LEU A 18 1.12 -4.52 -20.84
CA LEU A 18 1.66 -4.80 -19.52
C LEU A 18 3.17 -5.05 -19.57
N TRP A 19 3.88 -4.43 -18.64
CA TRP A 19 5.28 -4.67 -18.35
C TRP A 19 5.32 -5.70 -17.22
N LYS A 20 6.34 -6.57 -17.21
CA LYS A 20 6.51 -7.59 -16.15
C LYS A 20 7.04 -6.98 -14.83
N GLY A 21 6.48 -5.84 -14.43
CA GLY A 21 6.78 -5.17 -13.17
C GLY A 21 5.89 -5.70 -12.04
N HIS A 22 6.47 -5.84 -10.85
CA HIS A 22 5.75 -6.23 -9.64
C HIS A 22 6.48 -5.70 -8.41
N CYS A 23 5.74 -5.57 -7.30
CA CYS A 23 6.34 -5.27 -6.00
C CYS A 23 6.82 -6.56 -5.33
N SER A 24 8.12 -6.65 -5.02
CA SER A 24 8.70 -7.83 -4.37
C SER A 24 8.16 -8.07 -2.96
N VAL A 25 7.58 -7.05 -2.30
CA VAL A 25 6.92 -7.19 -0.99
C VAL A 25 5.55 -7.84 -1.16
N HIS A 26 4.70 -7.31 -2.04
CA HIS A 26 3.33 -7.83 -2.19
C HIS A 26 3.23 -9.18 -2.90
N GLN A 27 4.24 -9.58 -3.69
CA GLN A 27 4.28 -10.93 -4.29
C GLN A 27 4.64 -12.03 -3.28
N ARG A 28 4.90 -11.69 -2.01
CA ARG A 28 5.15 -12.68 -0.95
C ARG A 28 3.87 -13.26 -0.37
N PHE A 29 2.77 -12.53 -0.46
CA PHE A 29 1.48 -13.00 0.03
C PHE A 29 0.90 -14.02 -0.94
N ARG A 30 0.67 -15.23 -0.45
CA ARG A 30 0.16 -16.35 -1.23
C ARG A 30 -1.17 -16.85 -0.68
N PRO A 31 -1.97 -17.58 -1.48
CA PRO A 31 -3.21 -18.21 -1.03
C PRO A 31 -3.06 -19.02 0.25
N GLU A 32 -1.94 -19.74 0.41
CA GLU A 32 -1.71 -20.61 1.56
C GLU A 32 -1.62 -19.81 2.87
N HIS A 33 -1.18 -18.54 2.82
CA HIS A 33 -1.17 -17.68 3.99
C HIS A 33 -2.59 -17.27 4.41
N VAL A 34 -3.47 -17.02 3.43
CA VAL A 34 -4.88 -16.72 3.69
C VAL A 34 -5.57 -17.93 4.32
N GLU A 35 -5.34 -19.12 3.75
CA GLU A 35 -5.90 -20.37 4.24
C GLU A 35 -5.42 -20.70 5.66
N ALA A 36 -4.12 -20.55 5.93
CA ALA A 36 -3.54 -20.76 7.25
C ALA A 36 -4.14 -19.80 8.29
N PHE A 37 -4.23 -18.51 7.97
CA PHE A 37 -4.85 -17.53 8.85
C PHE A 37 -6.32 -17.86 9.14
N ARG A 38 -7.09 -18.25 8.13
CA ARG A 38 -8.50 -18.64 8.32
C ARG A 38 -8.66 -19.93 9.12
N ALA A 39 -7.71 -20.87 9.04
CA ALA A 39 -7.72 -22.08 9.87
C ALA A 39 -7.55 -21.74 11.36
N GLU A 40 -6.71 -20.76 11.69
CA GLU A 40 -6.49 -20.29 13.07
C GLU A 40 -7.58 -19.32 13.54
N HIS A 41 -8.10 -18.50 12.63
CA HIS A 41 -9.11 -17.47 12.89
C HIS A 41 -10.27 -17.59 11.89
N PRO A 42 -11.23 -18.52 12.11
CA PRO A 42 -12.33 -18.74 11.16
C PRO A 42 -13.23 -17.52 10.92
N ALA A 43 -13.33 -16.63 11.92
CA ALA A 43 -14.05 -15.35 11.82
C ALA A 43 -13.13 -14.15 11.54
N GLY A 44 -11.85 -14.40 11.24
CA GLY A 44 -10.87 -13.36 10.94
C GLY A 44 -11.14 -12.71 9.58
N ILE A 45 -10.81 -11.43 9.48
CA ILE A 45 -10.98 -10.62 8.27
C ILE A 45 -9.63 -10.51 7.57
N VAL A 46 -9.60 -10.71 6.26
CA VAL A 46 -8.39 -10.58 5.44
C VAL A 46 -8.53 -9.37 4.51
N ILE A 47 -7.59 -8.43 4.64
CA ILE A 47 -7.55 -7.21 3.82
C ILE A 47 -6.25 -7.19 3.01
N ALA A 48 -6.34 -7.10 1.69
CA ALA A 48 -5.17 -7.13 0.82
C ALA A 48 -4.96 -5.85 0.02
N HIS A 49 -3.69 -5.50 -0.22
CA HIS A 49 -3.35 -4.48 -1.20
C HIS A 49 -3.50 -5.03 -2.63
N PRO A 50 -3.99 -4.26 -3.61
CA PRO A 50 -4.17 -4.73 -4.99
C PRO A 50 -2.87 -5.10 -5.73
N GLU A 51 -1.70 -4.75 -5.18
CA GLU A 51 -0.39 -5.19 -5.70
C GLU A 51 -0.05 -6.66 -5.36
N CYS A 52 -0.85 -7.32 -4.51
CA CYS A 52 -0.71 -8.74 -4.23
C CYS A 52 -1.01 -9.57 -5.48
N ALA A 53 -0.53 -10.82 -5.49
CA ALA A 53 -0.88 -11.75 -6.56
C ALA A 53 -2.40 -11.94 -6.66
N ARG A 54 -2.90 -12.12 -7.88
CA ARG A 54 -4.35 -12.16 -8.18
C ARG A 54 -5.07 -13.20 -7.32
N GLU A 55 -4.47 -14.37 -7.18
CA GLU A 55 -4.99 -15.47 -6.37
C GLU A 55 -5.18 -15.08 -4.89
N THR A 56 -4.25 -14.31 -4.32
CA THR A 56 -4.36 -13.78 -2.96
C THR A 56 -5.46 -12.72 -2.86
N VAL A 57 -5.52 -11.81 -3.84
CA VAL A 57 -6.55 -10.77 -3.91
C VAL A 57 -7.95 -11.37 -3.97
N MET A 58 -8.14 -12.45 -4.74
CA MET A 58 -9.43 -13.14 -4.87
C MET A 58 -9.91 -13.81 -3.57
N LEU A 59 -9.00 -14.09 -2.63
CA LEU A 59 -9.33 -14.75 -1.35
C LEU A 59 -9.49 -13.76 -0.19
N ALA A 60 -9.13 -12.49 -0.38
CA ALA A 60 -9.29 -11.44 0.61
C ALA A 60 -10.75 -10.98 0.70
N ASP A 61 -11.21 -10.64 1.90
CA ASP A 61 -12.56 -10.12 2.13
C ASP A 61 -12.68 -8.67 1.63
N HIS A 62 -11.57 -7.92 1.71
CA HIS A 62 -11.48 -6.53 1.31
C HIS A 62 -10.18 -6.26 0.56
N VAL A 63 -10.24 -5.41 -0.47
CA VAL A 63 -9.10 -5.07 -1.33
C VAL A 63 -9.04 -3.58 -1.55
N GLY A 64 -7.88 -2.96 -1.29
CA GLY A 64 -7.71 -1.53 -1.55
C GLY A 64 -6.33 -0.98 -1.19
N SER A 65 -6.17 0.33 -1.42
CA SER A 65 -4.96 1.07 -1.06
C SER A 65 -4.69 1.05 0.44
N THR A 66 -3.52 1.53 0.86
CA THR A 66 -3.20 1.70 2.28
C THR A 66 -4.22 2.56 3.03
N ASP A 67 -4.73 3.63 2.41
CA ASP A 67 -5.80 4.46 2.99
C ASP A 67 -7.10 3.68 3.20
N PHE A 68 -7.50 2.87 2.23
CA PHE A 68 -8.66 1.99 2.35
C PHE A 68 -8.48 0.96 3.47
N ILE A 69 -7.29 0.36 3.58
CA ILE A 69 -6.94 -0.57 4.66
C ILE A 69 -7.08 0.11 6.02
N ILE A 70 -6.52 1.30 6.19
CA ILE A 70 -6.60 2.08 7.44
C ILE A 70 -8.06 2.29 7.84
N LYS A 71 -8.88 2.82 6.93
CA LYS A 71 -10.31 3.08 7.18
C LYS A 71 -11.08 1.80 7.52
N THR A 72 -10.77 0.69 6.86
CA THR A 72 -11.43 -0.59 7.10
C THR A 72 -11.07 -1.15 8.48
N VAL A 73 -9.80 -1.05 8.88
CA VAL A 73 -9.35 -1.47 10.23
C VAL A 73 -9.94 -0.57 11.30
N ASP A 74 -10.00 0.74 11.09
CA ASP A 74 -10.60 1.69 12.04
C ASP A 74 -12.09 1.43 12.24
N ALA A 75 -12.83 1.19 11.15
CA ALA A 75 -14.27 0.94 11.18
C ALA A 75 -14.64 -0.48 11.69
N ALA A 76 -13.70 -1.41 11.77
CA ALA A 76 -13.96 -2.75 12.28
C ALA A 76 -14.44 -2.72 13.75
N PRO A 77 -15.31 -3.65 14.16
CA PRO A 77 -15.71 -3.79 15.56
C PRO A 77 -14.53 -4.04 16.51
N ALA A 78 -14.71 -3.69 17.79
CA ALA A 78 -13.77 -4.12 18.83
C ALA A 78 -13.77 -5.65 18.94
N GLY A 79 -12.60 -6.24 19.20
CA GLY A 79 -12.38 -7.68 19.25
C GLY A 79 -12.19 -8.35 17.88
N SER A 80 -12.25 -7.61 16.78
CA SER A 80 -11.96 -8.16 15.45
C SER A 80 -10.50 -8.61 15.32
N THR A 81 -10.29 -9.77 14.70
CA THR A 81 -8.99 -10.24 14.24
C THR A 81 -8.86 -9.99 12.75
N ILE A 82 -7.82 -9.26 12.35
CA ILE A 82 -7.64 -8.76 10.99
C ILE A 82 -6.23 -9.10 10.52
N ALA A 83 -6.12 -9.87 9.44
CA ALA A 83 -4.87 -10.07 8.72
C ALA A 83 -4.76 -9.07 7.57
N VAL A 84 -3.61 -8.40 7.46
CA VAL A 84 -3.36 -7.39 6.45
C VAL A 84 -2.22 -7.84 5.54
N ALA A 85 -2.48 -7.87 4.23
CA ALA A 85 -1.49 -8.21 3.20
C ALA A 85 -0.94 -6.93 2.54
N THR A 86 -0.07 -6.24 3.29
CA THR A 86 0.67 -5.05 2.84
C THR A 86 1.98 -4.91 3.61
N GLU A 87 2.69 -3.79 3.42
CA GLU A 87 3.95 -3.49 4.10
C GLU A 87 3.80 -3.51 5.65
N ILE A 88 4.77 -4.14 6.34
CA ILE A 88 4.69 -4.46 7.77
C ILE A 88 4.58 -3.24 8.69
N HIS A 89 5.21 -2.12 8.38
CA HIS A 89 5.17 -0.94 9.25
C HIS A 89 3.75 -0.37 9.34
N LEU A 90 2.98 -0.44 8.25
CA LEU A 90 1.57 -0.05 8.31
C LEU A 90 0.79 -0.98 9.23
N VAL A 91 1.01 -2.29 9.13
CA VAL A 91 0.35 -3.29 9.99
C VAL A 91 0.68 -3.07 11.47
N GLN A 92 1.96 -2.85 11.79
CA GLN A 92 2.41 -2.57 13.15
C GLN A 92 1.82 -1.26 13.69
N ARG A 93 1.79 -0.21 12.87
CA ARG A 93 1.16 1.06 13.24
C ARG A 93 -0.32 0.85 13.57
N LEU A 94 -1.06 0.15 12.71
CA LEU A 94 -2.48 -0.14 12.92
C LEU A 94 -2.72 -0.96 14.19
N ALA A 95 -1.88 -1.96 14.47
CA ALA A 95 -1.95 -2.75 15.69
C ALA A 95 -1.77 -1.87 16.95
N ASN A 96 -0.83 -0.91 16.90
CA ASN A 96 -0.56 0.02 18.00
C ASN A 96 -1.68 1.07 18.19
N GLU A 97 -2.24 1.56 17.08
CA GLU A 97 -3.31 2.57 17.08
C GLU A 97 -4.69 1.99 17.41
N THR A 98 -4.85 0.66 17.32
CA THR A 98 -6.14 -0.04 17.57
C THR A 98 -6.03 -1.17 18.61
N PRO A 99 -5.65 -0.88 19.87
CA PRO A 99 -5.37 -1.90 20.89
C PRO A 99 -6.57 -2.81 21.26
N GLY A 100 -7.79 -2.43 20.89
CA GLY A 100 -8.99 -3.25 21.05
C GLY A 100 -9.22 -4.28 19.94
N LYS A 101 -8.30 -4.38 18.96
CA LYS A 101 -8.36 -5.27 17.80
C LYS A 101 -7.06 -6.04 17.68
N THR A 102 -7.11 -7.20 17.05
CA THR A 102 -5.92 -8.00 16.75
C THR A 102 -5.57 -7.79 15.29
N VAL A 103 -4.58 -6.93 15.00
CA VAL A 103 -4.13 -6.66 13.63
C VAL A 103 -2.78 -7.34 13.41
N VAL A 104 -2.70 -8.25 12.44
CA VAL A 104 -1.51 -9.06 12.15
C VAL A 104 -1.12 -9.00 10.68
N SER A 105 0.16 -9.24 10.40
CA SER A 105 0.66 -9.37 9.03
C SER A 105 0.26 -10.73 8.48
N LEU A 106 -0.21 -10.77 7.24
CA LEU A 106 -0.50 -12.04 6.57
C LEU A 106 0.79 -12.81 6.20
N ASP A 107 1.92 -12.13 6.01
CA ASP A 107 3.22 -12.79 5.74
C ASP A 107 3.84 -13.27 7.07
N PRO A 108 4.03 -14.58 7.28
CA PRO A 108 4.63 -15.13 8.50
C PRO A 108 6.13 -14.83 8.62
N LEU A 109 6.81 -14.54 7.51
CA LEU A 109 8.26 -14.33 7.48
C LEU A 109 8.66 -12.87 7.69
N ILE A 110 7.69 -11.94 7.55
CA ILE A 110 7.87 -10.49 7.74
C ILE A 110 9.07 -9.95 6.95
N CYS A 111 8.84 -9.56 5.69
CA CYS A 111 9.87 -8.88 4.90
C CYS A 111 9.51 -7.40 4.71
N PRO A 112 10.25 -6.46 5.32
CA PRO A 112 10.01 -5.04 5.12
C PRO A 112 10.44 -4.60 3.73
N CYS A 113 9.86 -3.49 3.26
CA CYS A 113 10.34 -2.85 2.04
C CYS A 113 11.74 -2.26 2.29
N SER A 114 12.78 -2.91 1.76
CA SER A 114 14.18 -2.57 2.05
C SER A 114 14.57 -1.14 1.66
N THR A 115 13.89 -0.55 0.67
CA THR A 115 14.09 0.86 0.27
C THR A 115 13.38 1.82 1.20
N MET A 116 12.18 1.49 1.70
CA MET A 116 11.53 2.29 2.75
C MET A 116 12.32 2.27 4.05
N PHE A 117 12.95 1.13 4.37
CA PHE A 117 13.78 0.96 5.57
C PHE A 117 15.09 1.78 5.55
N ARG A 118 15.41 2.46 4.43
CA ARG A 118 16.57 3.36 4.35
C ARG A 118 16.31 4.73 5.00
N ILE A 119 15.07 5.02 5.37
CA ILE A 119 14.72 6.25 6.08
C ILE A 119 14.71 5.94 7.57
N ASP A 120 15.70 6.48 8.29
CA ASP A 120 15.84 6.31 9.74
C ASP A 120 16.06 7.65 10.46
N ALA A 121 16.01 7.61 11.79
CA ALA A 121 16.13 8.79 12.63
C ALA A 121 17.49 9.49 12.51
N ALA A 122 18.57 8.74 12.27
CA ALA A 122 19.92 9.30 12.15
C ALA A 122 20.06 10.11 10.85
N HIS A 123 19.59 9.56 9.73
CA HIS A 123 19.57 10.27 8.45
C HIS A 123 18.63 11.47 8.48
N LEU A 124 17.47 11.36 9.14
CA LEU A 124 16.57 12.50 9.33
C LEU A 124 17.24 13.60 10.15
N CYS A 125 17.86 13.27 11.28
CA CYS A 125 18.60 14.22 12.10
C CYS A 125 19.69 14.92 11.30
N TRP A 126 20.51 14.16 10.58
CA TRP A 126 21.59 14.69 9.75
C TRP A 126 21.07 15.66 8.67
N VAL A 127 19.95 15.34 8.00
CA VAL A 127 19.33 16.25 7.03
C VAL A 127 18.88 17.55 7.71
N LEU A 128 18.25 17.46 8.89
CA LEU A 128 17.76 18.64 9.63
C LEU A 128 18.91 19.53 10.12
N GLU A 129 19.99 18.95 10.63
CA GLU A 129 21.20 19.68 11.05
C GLU A 129 21.82 20.44 9.87
N ASN A 130 21.97 19.78 8.71
CA ASN A 130 22.47 20.44 7.50
C ASN A 130 21.60 21.64 7.11
N LEU A 131 20.28 21.50 7.18
CA LEU A 131 19.36 22.61 6.86
C LEU A 131 19.49 23.78 7.84
N VAL A 132 19.69 23.52 9.14
CA VAL A 132 19.95 24.56 10.16
C VAL A 132 21.25 25.30 9.86
N ASP A 133 22.27 24.58 9.42
CA ASP A 133 23.58 25.14 9.04
C ASP A 133 23.56 25.83 7.66
N GLY A 134 22.41 25.87 6.98
CA GLY A 134 22.26 26.49 5.65
C GLY A 134 22.72 25.60 4.49
N ASN A 135 23.04 24.33 4.74
CA ASN A 135 23.46 23.35 3.74
C ASN A 135 22.28 22.50 3.27
N VAL A 136 21.96 22.56 1.97
CA VAL A 136 20.89 21.71 1.39
C VAL A 136 21.50 20.43 0.83
N VAL A 137 21.25 19.31 1.52
CA VAL A 137 21.70 17.97 1.11
C VAL A 137 20.58 17.20 0.39
N ASN A 138 20.94 16.32 -0.56
CA ASN A 138 20.01 15.43 -1.27
C ASN A 138 18.79 16.14 -1.89
N ARG A 139 18.98 17.36 -2.40
CA ARG A 139 17.91 18.12 -3.07
C ARG A 139 17.36 17.31 -4.25
N ILE A 140 16.08 16.97 -4.19
CA ILE A 140 15.39 16.34 -5.32
C ILE A 140 15.26 17.37 -6.43
N THR A 141 15.82 17.05 -7.59
CA THR A 141 15.70 17.83 -8.82
C THR A 141 15.19 16.95 -9.93
N VAL A 142 14.35 17.51 -10.79
CA VAL A 142 13.80 16.84 -11.97
C VAL A 142 13.99 17.80 -13.14
N ASP A 143 14.39 17.28 -14.29
CA ASP A 143 14.57 18.09 -15.49
C ASP A 143 13.25 18.77 -15.88
N ALA A 144 13.35 20.01 -16.38
CA ALA A 144 12.19 20.88 -16.55
C ALA A 144 11.14 20.30 -17.53
N ASP A 145 11.60 19.69 -18.62
CA ASP A 145 10.78 19.02 -19.61
C ASP A 145 10.07 17.79 -19.05
N VAL A 146 10.78 16.98 -18.25
CA VAL A 146 10.20 15.83 -17.54
C VAL A 146 9.14 16.28 -16.53
N ALA A 147 9.44 17.31 -15.74
CA ALA A 147 8.53 17.83 -14.72
C ALA A 147 7.25 18.41 -15.34
N GLU A 148 7.37 19.14 -16.45
CA GLU A 148 6.22 19.70 -17.18
C GLU A 148 5.27 18.59 -17.65
N GLN A 149 5.78 17.57 -18.33
CA GLN A 149 4.95 16.49 -18.86
C GLN A 149 4.36 15.61 -17.75
N ALA A 150 5.13 15.29 -16.71
CA ALA A 150 4.64 14.55 -15.55
C ALA A 150 3.50 15.30 -14.84
N LYS A 151 3.59 16.62 -14.75
CA LYS A 151 2.57 17.48 -14.12
C LYS A 151 1.25 17.45 -14.90
N VAL A 152 1.28 17.46 -16.24
CA VAL A 152 0.06 17.34 -17.06
C VAL A 152 -0.68 16.04 -16.76
N ALA A 153 0.02 14.92 -16.65
CA ALA A 153 -0.59 13.64 -16.30
C ALA A 153 -1.21 13.66 -14.89
N LEU A 154 -0.48 14.21 -13.92
CA LEU A 154 -0.96 14.33 -12.53
C LEU A 154 -2.21 15.23 -12.42
N GLU A 155 -2.21 16.40 -13.07
CA GLU A 155 -3.35 17.34 -13.03
C GLU A 155 -4.60 16.74 -13.68
N ARG A 156 -4.45 15.99 -14.78
CA ARG A 156 -5.56 15.27 -15.41
C ARG A 156 -6.11 14.15 -14.52
N MET A 157 -5.24 13.44 -13.81
CA MET A 157 -5.67 12.44 -12.83
C MET A 157 -6.47 13.11 -11.71
N LEU A 158 -5.99 14.23 -11.17
CA LEU A 158 -6.66 14.93 -10.07
C LEU A 158 -7.97 15.62 -10.47
N SER A 159 -8.12 16.05 -11.73
CA SER A 159 -9.32 16.76 -12.19
C SER A 159 -10.53 15.86 -12.44
N ILE A 160 -10.33 14.54 -12.48
CA ILE A 160 -11.39 13.54 -12.67
C ILE A 160 -11.81 12.83 -11.37
N VAL A 161 -11.14 13.12 -10.25
CA VAL A 161 -11.48 12.59 -8.91
C VAL A 161 -12.43 13.52 -8.17
#